data_AF-A0AB34H054-F1
#
_entry.id   AF-A0AB34H054-F1
#
_cell.length_a   1.000
_cell.length_b   1.000
_cell.length_c   1.000
_cell.angle_alpha   90.00
_cell.angle_beta   90.00
_cell.angle_gamma   90.00
#
_symmetry.space_group_name_H-M   'P 1'
#
loop_
_entity.id
_entity.type
_entity.pdbx_description
1 polymer ?
#
loop_
_entity_poly.entity_id
_entity_poly.type
_entity_poly.pdbx_seq_one_letter_code
_entity_poly.pdbx_strand_id
1 'polypeptide(L)'
;MEGEKRPAPYEGLFADGHLVLWTLCSVLLPVFITFWCSLQRSRRQLHRRDIFRKSKHGWRDTDLFSHPTYCCVCAQHILQGAFCDCCGLRVDEGCLKKADKRFHCKEIMLKNDSKALDAMHHHWIRGNVPLCSYCVVCKQQCGSQPKLCDYRCIWCQKTVHDECMRNSLKNEQCDFGEFRNLIIPPSYLTSINQMRKDKKTDYAMLASKLGKQWTPLIILANSRSGTNMGEGLLGEFRILLNPVQVFDVTKTPPVKALQLCTLLPYYSARVLVCGGDGTVGWVLDAVDEMKIKEFTMNNYFSVGPDALMALNFHAHREKAPSLFSSRILNKAVYLFYGTKDCLVQECKDLNKKVELELDGERVELPNLEGIIVLNIGYWGGGCRLWEGMGDETYPLARHDDGLLEVVGVYGSFHCAQIQVKLANPFRIGQAHTVRLILKCSMMPMQVDGEPWAQGPCTVTITHKTHALMLYFSGEQTDDDISSTSDPEDTKETE
;
A
#
# COMPACT_ATOMS: atom_id res chain seq x y z
N MET A 1 -63.82 -27.09 -56.50
CA MET A 1 -62.38 -27.02 -56.20
C MET A 1 -62.11 -25.61 -55.69
N GLU A 2 -62.26 -25.40 -54.39
CA GLU A 2 -61.85 -24.18 -53.70
C GLU A 2 -60.87 -24.60 -52.61
N GLY A 3 -59.68 -24.00 -52.63
CA GLY A 3 -58.59 -24.29 -51.71
C GLY A 3 -58.59 -23.32 -50.54
N GLU A 4 -58.71 -23.86 -49.33
CA GLU A 4 -58.70 -23.09 -48.08
C GLU A 4 -57.28 -23.09 -47.48
N LYS A 5 -56.65 -21.92 -47.38
CA LYS A 5 -55.34 -21.68 -46.75
C LYS A 5 -55.49 -21.59 -45.23
N ARG A 6 -54.69 -22.35 -44.48
CA ARG A 6 -54.48 -22.16 -43.03
C ARG A 6 -53.51 -20.99 -42.74
N PRO A 7 -53.69 -20.21 -41.66
CA PRO A 7 -52.69 -19.24 -41.21
C PRO A 7 -51.63 -19.90 -40.32
N ALA A 8 -50.41 -19.36 -40.35
CA ALA A 8 -49.27 -19.75 -39.50
C ALA A 8 -49.33 -19.11 -38.10
N PRO A 9 -48.65 -19.66 -37.07
CA PRO A 9 -48.71 -19.14 -35.71
C PRO A 9 -47.82 -17.90 -35.53
N TYR A 10 -48.28 -17.01 -34.65
CA TYR A 10 -47.57 -15.83 -34.14
C TYR A 10 -46.33 -16.23 -33.32
N GLU A 11 -45.14 -16.14 -33.90
CA GLU A 11 -43.85 -16.10 -33.19
C GLU A 11 -43.31 -14.66 -33.28
N GLY A 12 -43.40 -13.88 -32.20
CA GLY A 12 -42.86 -12.52 -32.22
C GLY A 12 -42.82 -11.79 -30.88
N LEU A 13 -43.69 -12.12 -29.93
CA LEU A 13 -43.82 -11.31 -28.71
C LEU A 13 -42.83 -11.65 -27.58
N PHE A 14 -42.24 -12.85 -27.58
CA PHE A 14 -41.32 -13.31 -26.52
C PHE A 14 -39.84 -12.97 -26.77
N ALA A 15 -39.44 -12.73 -28.01
CA ALA A 15 -38.06 -12.40 -28.36
C ALA A 15 -37.68 -10.96 -27.97
N ASP A 16 -38.63 -10.02 -28.12
CA ASP A 16 -38.41 -8.60 -27.83
C ASP A 16 -38.28 -8.31 -26.33
N GLY A 17 -39.04 -9.00 -25.48
CA GLY A 17 -38.96 -8.82 -24.02
C GLY A 17 -37.59 -9.22 -23.45
N HIS A 18 -36.97 -10.27 -24.00
CA HIS A 18 -35.62 -10.68 -23.63
C HIS A 18 -34.58 -9.67 -24.10
N LEU A 19 -34.72 -9.13 -25.33
CA LEU A 19 -33.79 -8.15 -25.87
C LEU A 19 -33.82 -6.84 -25.05
N VAL A 20 -35.01 -6.37 -24.68
CA VAL A 20 -35.22 -5.18 -23.82
C VAL A 20 -34.65 -5.41 -22.41
N LEU A 21 -34.82 -6.60 -21.83
CA LEU A 21 -34.23 -6.94 -20.53
C LEU A 21 -32.70 -6.94 -20.58
N TRP A 22 -32.10 -7.56 -21.61
CA TRP A 22 -30.65 -7.60 -21.78
C TRP A 22 -30.04 -6.22 -22.05
N THR A 23 -30.73 -5.35 -22.82
CA THR A 23 -30.30 -3.96 -23.04
C THR A 23 -30.45 -3.09 -21.79
N LEU A 24 -31.51 -3.27 -20.99
CA LEU A 24 -31.63 -2.59 -19.69
C LEU A 24 -30.52 -3.03 -18.73
N CYS A 25 -30.23 -4.34 -18.65
CA CYS A 25 -29.16 -4.86 -17.81
C CYS A 25 -27.78 -4.36 -18.26
N SER A 26 -27.49 -4.31 -19.57
CA SER A 26 -26.18 -3.86 -20.08
C SER A 26 -25.90 -2.38 -19.84
N VAL A 27 -26.95 -1.56 -19.67
CA VAL A 27 -26.83 -0.13 -19.34
C VAL A 27 -26.87 0.12 -17.83
N LEU A 28 -27.78 -0.53 -17.11
CA LEU A 28 -27.97 -0.31 -15.68
C LEU A 28 -26.86 -0.96 -14.84
N LEU A 29 -26.37 -2.16 -15.19
CA LEU A 29 -25.36 -2.87 -14.41
C LEU A 29 -24.03 -2.08 -14.31
N PRO A 30 -23.46 -1.52 -15.40
CA PRO A 30 -22.27 -0.67 -15.30
C PRO A 30 -22.52 0.63 -14.53
N VAL A 31 -23.73 1.22 -14.64
CA VAL A 31 -24.10 2.41 -13.85
C VAL A 31 -24.17 2.07 -12.37
N PHE A 32 -24.73 0.92 -11.99
CA PHE A 32 -24.72 0.45 -10.61
C PHE A 32 -23.32 0.10 -10.11
N ILE A 33 -22.48 -0.53 -10.93
CA ILE A 33 -21.08 -0.84 -10.57
C ILE A 33 -20.27 0.45 -10.40
N THR A 34 -20.37 1.40 -11.32
CA THR A 34 -19.67 2.70 -11.22
C THR A 34 -20.18 3.53 -10.05
N PHE A 35 -21.49 3.55 -9.80
CA PHE A 35 -22.08 4.18 -8.63
C PHE A 35 -21.62 3.48 -7.34
N TRP A 36 -21.60 2.14 -7.30
CA TRP A 36 -21.09 1.35 -6.18
C TRP A 36 -19.61 1.62 -5.92
N CYS A 37 -18.76 1.61 -6.95
CA CYS A 37 -17.34 1.93 -6.85
C CYS A 37 -17.12 3.39 -6.41
N SER A 38 -17.95 4.33 -6.89
CA SER A 38 -17.93 5.74 -6.47
C SER A 38 -18.35 5.89 -5.01
N LEU A 39 -19.42 5.19 -4.59
CA LEU A 39 -19.88 5.16 -3.21
C LEU A 39 -18.82 4.52 -2.30
N GLN A 40 -18.17 3.45 -2.74
CA GLN A 40 -17.13 2.76 -2.00
C GLN A 40 -15.86 3.61 -1.92
N ARG A 41 -15.49 4.35 -2.98
CA ARG A 41 -14.42 5.35 -2.97
C ARG A 41 -14.74 6.50 -2.01
N SER A 42 -15.98 6.99 -2.02
CA SER A 42 -16.47 8.02 -1.09
C SER A 42 -16.44 7.53 0.37
N ARG A 43 -16.91 6.31 0.64
CA ARG A 43 -16.83 5.65 1.96
C ARG A 43 -15.38 5.48 2.42
N ARG A 44 -14.45 5.06 1.55
CA ARG A 44 -13.01 4.99 1.85
C ARG A 44 -12.41 6.37 2.17
N GLN A 45 -12.85 7.43 1.49
CA GLN A 45 -12.43 8.80 1.80
C GLN A 45 -13.00 9.30 3.14
N LEU A 46 -14.25 8.99 3.45
CA LEU A 46 -14.89 9.27 4.75
C LEU A 46 -14.17 8.55 5.89
N HIS A 47 -13.93 7.25 5.75
CA HIS A 47 -13.17 6.46 6.74
C HIS A 47 -11.77 7.02 6.97
N ARG A 48 -11.09 7.51 5.92
CA ARG A 48 -9.78 8.18 6.08
C ARG A 48 -9.88 9.56 6.74
N ARG A 49 -10.94 10.35 6.46
CA ARG A 49 -11.19 11.62 7.18
C ARG A 49 -11.42 11.38 8.68
N ASP A 50 -12.01 10.25 9.06
CA ASP A 50 -12.15 9.88 10.47
C ASP A 50 -10.79 9.64 11.14
N ILE A 51 -9.84 9.01 10.44
CA ILE A 51 -8.49 8.74 10.96
C ILE A 51 -7.72 10.05 11.21
N PHE A 52 -7.86 11.05 10.33
CA PHE A 52 -7.17 12.35 10.42
C PHE A 52 -8.01 13.47 11.10
N ARG A 53 -8.97 13.10 11.96
CA ARG A 53 -9.74 14.10 12.71
C ARG A 53 -8.82 14.91 13.63
N LYS A 54 -9.09 16.21 13.81
CA LYS A 54 -8.33 17.04 14.77
C LYS A 54 -8.32 16.35 16.15
N SER A 55 -7.12 16.16 16.68
CA SER A 55 -6.93 15.65 18.03
C SER A 55 -7.54 16.62 19.04
N LYS A 56 -8.33 16.06 19.96
CA LYS A 56 -8.84 16.75 21.14
C LYS A 56 -8.16 16.13 22.35
N HIS A 57 -8.26 16.80 23.50
CA HIS A 57 -7.85 16.18 24.75
C HIS A 57 -8.66 14.91 25.00
N GLY A 58 -7.98 13.79 25.22
CA GLY A 58 -8.57 12.54 25.73
C GLY A 58 -8.60 12.59 27.25
N TRP A 59 -9.52 13.36 27.82
CA TRP A 59 -9.65 13.50 29.27
C TRP A 59 -10.07 12.19 29.93
N ARG A 60 -9.44 11.90 31.06
CA ARG A 60 -9.82 10.84 31.99
C ARG A 60 -9.81 11.38 33.40
N ASP A 61 -10.88 11.11 34.12
CA ASP A 61 -11.00 11.45 35.53
C ASP A 61 -10.21 10.45 36.38
N THR A 62 -9.69 10.91 37.50
CA THR A 62 -9.00 10.10 38.49
C THR A 62 -9.27 10.64 39.89
N ASP A 63 -9.66 9.74 40.77
CA ASP A 63 -10.00 10.08 42.15
C ASP A 63 -8.76 10.32 43.02
N LEU A 64 -7.60 9.82 42.59
CA LEU A 64 -6.35 10.01 43.29
C LEU A 64 -5.14 9.92 42.36
N PHE A 65 -4.41 11.03 42.23
CA PHE A 65 -3.10 11.02 41.57
C PHE A 65 -2.07 10.30 42.45
N SER A 66 -1.28 9.42 41.83
CA SER A 66 -0.25 8.62 42.52
C SER A 66 0.93 9.45 43.06
N HIS A 67 1.08 10.69 42.61
CA HIS A 67 2.20 11.59 42.93
C HIS A 67 1.69 13.03 43.10
N PRO A 68 2.44 13.91 43.82
CA PRO A 68 2.09 15.31 43.98
C PRO A 68 1.79 15.97 42.62
N THR A 69 0.56 16.42 42.44
CA THR A 69 0.04 16.90 41.17
C THR A 69 -0.54 18.30 41.35
N TYR A 70 -0.32 19.16 40.37
CA TYR A 70 -0.82 20.55 40.37
C TYR A 70 -1.68 20.80 39.14
N CYS A 71 -2.80 21.48 39.31
CA CYS A 71 -3.66 21.86 38.20
C CYS A 71 -2.93 22.82 37.25
N CYS A 72 -2.83 22.47 35.97
CA CYS A 72 -2.18 23.30 34.95
C CYS A 72 -2.90 24.63 34.66
N VAL A 73 -4.13 24.82 35.16
CA VAL A 73 -4.92 26.06 34.98
C VAL A 73 -4.76 27.00 36.18
N CYS A 74 -5.10 26.56 37.39
CA CYS A 74 -5.09 27.39 38.61
C CYS A 74 -3.81 27.26 39.43
N ALA A 75 -2.89 26.35 39.07
CA ALA A 75 -1.63 26.06 39.75
C ALA A 75 -1.75 25.57 41.21
N GLN A 76 -2.96 25.27 41.68
CA GLN A 76 -3.20 24.68 43.00
C GLN A 76 -2.85 23.19 43.01
N HIS A 77 -2.42 22.69 44.17
CA HIS A 77 -2.22 21.26 44.40
C HIS A 77 -3.56 20.53 44.34
N ILE A 78 -3.61 19.42 43.62
CA ILE A 78 -4.83 18.61 43.42
C ILE A 78 -4.54 17.15 43.76
N LEU A 79 -5.46 16.53 44.50
CA LEU A 79 -5.43 15.10 44.79
C LEU A 79 -6.26 14.31 43.78
N GLN A 80 -7.42 14.86 43.40
CA GLN A 80 -8.33 14.32 42.39
C GLN A 80 -8.48 15.31 41.23
N GLY A 81 -8.88 14.82 40.07
CA GLY A 81 -9.10 15.67 38.90
C GLY A 81 -9.09 14.88 37.60
N ALA A 82 -8.76 15.55 36.49
CA ALA A 82 -8.67 14.94 35.18
C ALA A 82 -7.27 15.05 34.59
N PHE A 83 -6.87 14.07 33.80
CA PHE A 83 -5.66 14.13 32.98
C PHE A 83 -5.95 13.76 31.53
N CYS A 84 -5.18 14.34 30.60
CA CYS A 84 -5.27 14.00 29.19
C CYS A 84 -4.33 12.84 28.85
N ASP A 85 -4.87 11.75 28.30
CA ASP A 85 -4.10 10.57 27.88
C ASP A 85 -3.26 10.76 26.61
N CYS A 86 -3.28 11.95 25.99
CA CYS A 86 -2.47 12.27 24.81
C CYS A 86 -1.30 13.20 25.13
N CYS A 87 -1.55 14.26 25.89
CA CYS A 87 -0.55 15.28 26.20
C CYS A 87 -0.08 15.25 27.66
N GLY A 88 -0.76 14.52 28.53
CA GLY A 88 -0.46 14.43 29.95
C GLY A 88 -0.77 15.70 30.75
N LEU A 89 -1.56 16.63 30.20
CA LEU A 89 -2.06 17.80 30.92
C LEU A 89 -2.93 17.33 32.10
N ARG A 90 -2.74 17.92 33.29
CA ARG A 90 -3.48 17.55 34.51
C ARG A 90 -4.22 18.77 35.05
N VAL A 91 -5.50 18.62 35.38
CA VAL A 91 -6.37 19.73 35.76
C VAL A 91 -7.34 19.32 36.85
N ASP A 92 -7.71 20.28 37.67
CA ASP A 92 -8.86 20.19 38.56
C ASP A 92 -10.16 20.04 37.74
N GLU A 93 -11.16 19.35 38.29
CA GLU A 93 -12.47 19.14 37.65
C GLU A 93 -13.13 20.46 37.25
N GLY A 94 -13.10 21.46 38.14
CA GLY A 94 -13.66 22.79 37.88
C GLY A 94 -12.90 23.59 36.81
N CYS A 95 -11.67 23.17 36.49
CA CYS A 95 -10.81 23.81 35.50
C CYS A 95 -10.85 23.18 34.11
N LEU A 96 -11.51 22.03 33.92
CA LEU A 96 -11.48 21.26 32.67
C LEU A 96 -11.93 22.07 31.45
N LYS A 97 -13.07 22.79 31.55
CA LYS A 97 -13.56 23.66 30.46
C LYS A 97 -12.61 24.81 30.12
N LYS A 98 -11.88 25.34 31.11
CA LYS A 98 -10.87 26.39 30.90
C LYS A 98 -9.63 25.81 30.23
N ALA A 99 -9.26 24.58 30.59
CA ALA A 99 -8.12 23.87 30.03
C ALA A 99 -8.31 23.59 28.53
N ASP A 100 -9.47 23.08 28.12
CA ASP A 100 -9.80 22.82 26.72
C ASP A 100 -9.69 24.05 25.81
N LYS A 101 -9.98 25.24 26.36
CA LYS A 101 -9.87 26.51 25.63
C LYS A 101 -8.44 27.04 25.60
N ARG A 102 -7.70 26.87 26.71
CA ARG A 102 -6.38 27.48 26.91
C ARG A 102 -5.24 26.65 26.31
N PHE A 103 -5.35 25.33 26.33
CA PHE A 103 -4.27 24.42 25.94
C PHE A 103 -4.68 23.59 24.73
N HIS A 104 -3.81 23.51 23.74
CA HIS A 104 -3.98 22.59 22.63
C HIS A 104 -3.39 21.22 22.96
N CYS A 105 -4.02 20.17 22.45
CA CYS A 105 -3.48 18.81 22.55
C CYS A 105 -2.45 18.54 21.43
N LYS A 106 -1.88 17.33 21.40
CA LYS A 106 -1.03 16.84 20.30
C LYS A 106 -1.75 16.93 18.96
N GLU A 107 -1.25 17.74 18.03
CA GLU A 107 -1.81 17.82 16.68
C GLU A 107 -1.40 16.59 15.84
N ILE A 108 -2.37 15.93 15.19
CA ILE A 108 -2.08 14.79 14.30
C ILE A 108 -1.39 15.26 13.01
N MET A 109 -1.73 16.46 12.53
CA MET A 109 -1.21 17.09 11.32
C MET A 109 -0.97 18.58 11.58
N LEU A 110 0.06 19.15 10.94
CA LEU A 110 0.28 20.60 10.97
C LEU A 110 -0.78 21.34 10.13
N LYS A 111 -1.15 22.54 10.58
CA LYS A 111 -2.06 23.44 9.84
C LYS A 111 -1.35 23.98 8.59
N ASN A 112 -2.08 24.11 7.48
CA ASN A 112 -1.55 24.47 6.15
C ASN A 112 -1.07 25.93 5.98
N ASP A 113 -1.01 26.73 7.05
CA ASP A 113 -0.83 28.19 6.95
C ASP A 113 0.62 28.64 6.71
N SER A 114 1.59 27.73 6.63
CA SER A 114 2.99 28.05 6.39
C SER A 114 3.53 27.32 5.16
N LYS A 115 3.91 28.09 4.13
CA LYS A 115 4.59 27.65 2.90
C LYS A 115 5.99 27.05 3.11
N ALA A 116 6.43 26.85 4.36
CA ALA A 116 7.71 26.25 4.70
C ALA A 116 7.48 24.86 5.30
N LEU A 117 8.13 23.87 4.71
CA LEU A 117 8.17 22.48 5.17
C LEU A 117 9.01 22.30 6.44
N ASP A 118 9.60 23.37 6.98
CA ASP A 118 10.73 23.27 7.90
C ASP A 118 10.37 23.88 9.25
N ALA A 119 10.12 22.99 10.22
CA ALA A 119 10.39 23.12 11.66
C ALA A 119 9.25 22.56 12.51
N MET A 120 9.41 21.34 13.00
CA MET A 120 8.59 20.86 14.11
C MET A 120 8.98 21.64 15.37
N HIS A 121 8.07 22.45 15.88
CA HIS A 121 8.32 23.21 17.11
C HIS A 121 8.04 22.32 18.33
N HIS A 122 8.78 22.54 19.41
CA HIS A 122 8.44 21.93 20.68
C HIS A 122 7.06 22.38 21.15
N HIS A 123 6.28 21.44 21.68
CA HIS A 123 5.02 21.73 22.35
C HIS A 123 5.19 21.47 23.84
N TRP A 124 5.49 22.53 24.57
CA TRP A 124 5.80 22.51 26.00
C TRP A 124 4.53 22.57 26.86
N ILE A 125 4.43 21.66 27.83
CA ILE A 125 3.46 21.73 28.93
C ILE A 125 4.23 21.99 30.22
N ARG A 126 3.75 22.96 31.00
CA ARG A 126 4.36 23.35 32.27
C ARG A 126 3.83 22.51 33.43
N GLY A 127 4.74 22.06 34.31
CA GLY A 127 4.42 21.32 35.51
C GLY A 127 4.12 19.84 35.30
N ASN A 128 3.97 19.13 36.43
CA ASN A 128 3.69 17.69 36.48
C ASN A 128 4.68 16.87 35.64
N VAL A 129 5.95 17.29 35.65
CA VAL A 129 7.03 16.55 34.98
C VAL A 129 7.19 15.17 35.64
N PRO A 130 7.48 14.11 34.89
CA PRO A 130 7.71 12.78 35.45
C PRO A 130 8.78 12.79 36.55
N LEU A 131 8.63 11.91 37.53
CA LEU A 131 9.65 11.71 38.56
C LEU A 131 10.99 11.36 37.92
N CYS A 132 12.09 11.77 38.56
CA CYS A 132 13.45 11.54 38.09
C CYS A 132 13.74 12.12 36.68
N SER A 133 13.02 13.16 36.26
CA SER A 133 13.33 13.91 35.04
C SER A 133 14.51 14.86 35.26
N TYR A 134 15.37 15.01 34.25
CA TYR A 134 16.51 15.91 34.28
C TYR A 134 16.41 16.96 33.19
N CYS A 135 16.81 18.19 33.54
CA CYS A 135 16.82 19.31 32.62
C CYS A 135 17.81 19.06 31.49
N VAL A 136 17.34 19.21 30.25
CA VAL A 136 18.17 18.98 29.06
C VAL A 136 19.36 19.95 28.98
N VAL A 137 19.25 21.14 29.58
CA VAL A 137 20.27 22.20 29.56
C VAL A 137 21.30 22.00 30.69
N CYS A 138 20.89 22.12 31.95
CA CYS A 138 21.82 22.11 33.09
C CYS A 138 22.07 20.72 33.69
N LYS A 139 21.35 19.68 33.22
CA LYS A 139 21.43 18.28 33.70
C LYS A 139 21.04 18.07 35.17
N GLN A 140 20.43 19.06 35.82
CA GLN A 140 19.90 18.94 37.19
C GLN A 140 18.45 18.44 37.19
N GLN A 141 17.98 17.89 38.31
CA GLN A 141 16.65 17.31 38.44
C GLN A 141 15.54 18.37 38.30
N CYS A 142 14.52 18.06 37.49
CA CYS A 142 13.29 18.86 37.30
C CYS A 142 12.18 18.41 38.26
N GLY A 143 11.20 19.28 38.50
CA GLY A 143 9.99 18.96 39.26
C GLY A 143 10.20 18.80 40.77
N SER A 144 11.31 19.32 41.30
CA SER A 144 11.65 19.21 42.71
C SER A 144 10.92 20.22 43.60
N GLN A 145 10.34 21.29 43.02
CA GLN A 145 9.65 22.32 43.80
C GLN A 145 8.19 21.92 44.01
N PRO A 146 7.61 22.18 45.21
CA PRO A 146 6.22 21.85 45.53
C PRO A 146 5.23 22.87 44.91
N LYS A 147 5.34 23.06 43.58
CA LYS A 147 4.47 23.93 42.79
C LYS A 147 4.49 23.49 41.32
N LEU A 148 3.56 24.02 40.54
CA LEU A 148 3.60 23.92 39.09
C LEU A 148 4.84 24.66 38.55
N CYS A 149 5.89 23.93 38.17
CA CYS A 149 7.16 24.43 37.65
C CYS A 149 7.74 23.49 36.60
N ASP A 150 8.71 24.01 35.85
CA ASP A 150 9.42 23.32 34.78
C ASP A 150 8.52 22.91 33.61
N TYR A 151 9.11 22.48 32.51
CA TYR A 151 8.39 22.16 31.29
C TYR A 151 8.77 20.78 30.76
N ARG A 152 7.81 20.11 30.14
CA ARG A 152 8.03 18.90 29.34
C ARG A 152 7.49 19.09 27.94
N CYS A 153 8.28 18.73 26.92
CA CYS A 153 7.80 18.69 25.55
C CYS A 153 7.00 17.40 25.33
N ILE A 154 5.77 17.50 24.84
CA ILE A 154 4.90 16.32 24.65
C ILE A 154 5.32 15.42 23.46
N TRP A 155 6.22 15.89 22.61
CA TRP A 155 6.72 15.12 21.46
C TRP A 155 8.04 14.43 21.78
N CYS A 156 9.08 15.19 22.13
CA CYS A 156 10.41 14.63 22.41
C CYS A 156 10.63 14.21 23.87
N GLN A 157 9.67 14.44 24.76
CA GLN A 157 9.74 14.13 26.20
C GLN A 157 10.85 14.82 26.99
N LYS A 158 11.70 15.65 26.35
CA LYS A 158 12.71 16.47 27.03
C LYS A 158 12.03 17.33 28.11
N THR A 159 12.72 17.48 29.25
CA THR A 159 12.31 18.38 30.32
C THR A 159 13.30 19.52 30.48
N VAL A 160 12.83 20.67 30.97
CA VAL A 160 13.65 21.87 31.14
C VAL A 160 13.13 22.72 32.29
N HIS A 161 14.05 23.28 33.09
CA HIS A 161 13.69 24.25 34.13
C HIS A 161 13.09 25.54 33.58
N ASP A 162 12.27 26.21 34.39
CA ASP A 162 11.68 27.52 34.04
C ASP A 162 12.71 28.57 33.59
N GLU A 163 13.90 28.59 34.21
CA GLU A 163 14.99 29.53 33.91
C GLU A 163 15.76 29.13 32.65
N CYS A 164 16.08 27.83 32.52
CA CYS A 164 16.79 27.29 31.36
C CYS A 164 15.97 27.46 30.07
N MET A 165 14.64 27.30 30.15
CA MET A 165 13.73 27.49 29.02
C MET A 165 13.78 28.92 28.48
N ARG A 166 13.82 29.92 29.38
CA ARG A 166 13.87 31.34 29.01
C ARG A 166 15.19 31.72 28.31
N ASN A 167 16.29 31.09 28.69
CA ASN A 167 17.62 31.50 28.29
C ASN A 167 18.18 30.75 27.07
N SER A 168 17.79 29.49 26.81
CA SER A 168 18.51 28.63 25.87
C SER A 168 17.68 27.96 24.77
N LEU A 169 16.36 27.81 24.93
CA LEU A 169 15.56 26.89 24.10
C LEU A 169 14.42 27.53 23.30
N LYS A 170 14.36 28.86 23.26
CA LYS A 170 13.21 29.57 22.65
C LYS A 170 13.03 29.31 21.15
N ASN A 171 14.12 28.99 20.44
CA ASN A 171 14.16 28.80 18.99
C ASN A 171 14.65 27.40 18.54
N GLU A 172 14.85 26.46 19.47
CA GLU A 172 15.24 25.09 19.09
C GLU A 172 14.02 24.35 18.49
N GLN A 173 14.28 23.48 17.52
CA GLN A 173 13.27 22.63 16.91
C GLN A 173 13.20 21.26 17.61
N CYS A 174 11.99 20.73 17.69
CA CYS A 174 11.74 19.42 18.26
C CYS A 174 12.25 18.31 17.32
N ASP A 175 13.20 17.54 17.83
CA ASP A 175 13.80 16.37 17.20
C ASP A 175 13.04 15.06 17.45
N PHE A 176 11.89 15.13 18.13
CA PHE A 176 11.10 13.98 18.61
C PHE A 176 11.82 13.06 19.60
N GLY A 177 13.03 13.42 20.05
CA GLY A 177 13.76 12.73 21.10
C GLY A 177 14.06 11.26 20.79
N GLU A 178 14.06 10.43 21.83
CA GLU A 178 14.42 9.02 21.79
C GLU A 178 13.53 8.21 20.82
N PHE A 179 12.24 8.51 20.77
CA PHE A 179 11.26 7.77 19.97
C PHE A 179 11.08 8.30 18.55
N ARG A 180 11.96 9.21 18.08
CA ARG A 180 11.84 9.86 16.76
C ARG A 180 11.64 8.91 15.59
N ASN A 181 12.30 7.75 15.62
CA ASN A 181 12.24 6.76 14.55
C ASN A 181 10.89 6.01 14.51
N LEU A 182 10.13 6.03 15.62
CA LEU A 182 8.84 5.34 15.75
C LEU A 182 7.66 6.27 15.50
N ILE A 183 7.85 7.59 15.59
CA ILE A 183 6.79 8.59 15.48
C ILE A 183 6.53 8.91 14.01
N ILE A 184 5.25 8.97 13.61
CA ILE A 184 4.83 9.59 12.35
C ILE A 184 4.72 11.10 12.58
N PRO A 185 5.61 11.92 12.01
CA PRO A 185 5.59 13.36 12.26
C PRO A 185 4.30 14.02 11.71
N PRO A 186 3.73 15.01 12.41
CA PRO A 186 2.59 15.77 11.88
C PRO A 186 2.88 16.44 10.53
N SER A 187 4.12 16.89 10.30
CA SER A 187 4.58 17.47 9.02
C SER A 187 4.54 16.46 7.86
N TYR A 188 4.86 15.19 8.13
CA TYR A 188 4.80 14.12 7.13
C TYR A 188 3.38 13.90 6.63
N LEU A 189 2.41 13.81 7.54
CA LEU A 189 1.00 13.64 7.19
C LEU A 189 0.43 14.85 6.45
N THR A 190 0.82 16.07 6.85
CA THR A 190 0.46 17.29 6.11
C THR A 190 0.96 17.26 4.68
N SER A 191 2.22 16.84 4.47
CA SER A 191 2.85 16.72 3.14
C SER A 191 2.11 15.70 2.27
N ILE A 192 1.76 14.54 2.81
CA ILE A 192 0.96 13.54 2.08
C ILE A 192 -0.40 14.09 1.67
N ASN A 193 -1.07 14.81 2.57
CA ASN A 193 -2.38 15.37 2.29
C ASN A 193 -2.34 16.45 1.19
N GLN A 194 -1.24 17.19 1.08
CA GLN A 194 -0.99 18.14 0.01
C GLN A 194 -0.69 17.41 -1.32
N MET A 195 0.26 16.48 -1.31
CA MET A 195 0.64 15.66 -2.48
C MET A 195 -0.53 14.93 -3.15
N ARG A 196 -1.48 14.45 -2.34
CA ARG A 196 -2.69 13.79 -2.85
C ARG A 196 -3.64 14.73 -3.58
N LYS A 197 -3.66 16.02 -3.25
CA LYS A 197 -4.40 17.03 -4.03
C LYS A 197 -3.73 17.26 -5.38
N ASP A 198 -2.40 17.22 -5.38
CA ASP A 198 -1.57 17.48 -6.56
C ASP A 198 -1.32 16.24 -7.44
N LYS A 199 -1.92 15.08 -7.08
CA LYS A 199 -1.84 13.78 -7.78
C LYS A 199 -0.42 13.22 -7.98
N LYS A 200 0.59 13.75 -7.27
CA LYS A 200 1.97 13.26 -7.29
C LYS A 200 2.26 12.60 -5.95
N THR A 201 2.33 11.28 -5.88
CA THR A 201 2.59 10.55 -4.62
C THR A 201 3.91 9.81 -4.68
N ASP A 202 4.93 10.35 -4.03
CA ASP A 202 6.20 9.67 -3.77
C ASP A 202 6.46 9.63 -2.26
N TYR A 203 6.06 8.52 -1.63
CA TYR A 203 6.24 8.30 -0.19
C TYR A 203 7.72 8.05 0.16
N ALA A 204 8.50 7.49 -0.76
CA ALA A 204 9.91 7.16 -0.55
C ALA A 204 10.76 8.44 -0.46
N MET A 205 10.51 9.41 -1.34
CA MET A 205 11.14 10.73 -1.29
C MET A 205 10.81 11.48 0.02
N LEU A 206 9.59 11.36 0.54
CA LEU A 206 9.25 11.99 1.83
C LEU A 206 9.95 11.32 3.00
N ALA A 207 10.02 9.99 3.00
CA ALA A 207 10.62 9.23 4.08
C ALA A 207 12.15 9.34 4.10
N SER A 208 12.81 9.55 2.96
CA SER A 208 14.26 9.76 2.92
C SER A 208 14.69 10.96 3.78
N LYS A 209 13.83 11.98 3.91
CA LYS A 209 14.04 13.15 4.79
C LYS A 209 13.98 12.84 6.28
N LEU A 210 13.32 11.74 6.66
CA LEU A 210 13.18 11.30 8.06
C LEU A 210 14.31 10.36 8.50
N GLY A 211 15.20 10.00 7.57
CA GLY A 211 16.37 9.16 7.82
C GLY A 211 16.13 7.67 7.55
N LYS A 212 17.22 6.96 7.25
CA LYS A 212 17.19 5.53 6.85
C LYS A 212 16.67 4.59 7.95
N GLN A 213 16.71 4.99 9.21
CA GLN A 213 16.27 4.19 10.37
C GLN A 213 14.82 4.49 10.80
N TRP A 214 14.10 5.33 10.06
CA TRP A 214 12.72 5.65 10.39
C TRP A 214 11.82 4.45 10.12
N THR A 215 11.31 3.85 11.20
CA THR A 215 10.41 2.69 11.15
C THR A 215 9.19 2.92 12.04
N PRO A 216 8.15 3.62 11.53
CA PRO A 216 6.98 3.97 12.33
C PRO A 216 6.32 2.79 13.02
N LEU A 217 5.89 3.00 14.26
CA LEU A 217 5.18 1.98 15.04
C LEU A 217 3.67 2.25 15.04
N ILE A 218 2.87 1.27 14.65
CA ILE A 218 1.40 1.33 14.71
C ILE A 218 0.94 0.38 15.81
N ILE A 219 0.14 0.90 16.75
CA ILE A 219 -0.36 0.16 17.90
C ILE A 219 -1.81 -0.26 17.63
N LEU A 220 -2.08 -1.55 17.74
CA LEU A 220 -3.42 -2.15 17.74
C LEU A 220 -3.61 -2.83 19.09
N ALA A 221 -4.32 -2.20 20.03
CA ALA A 221 -4.59 -2.81 21.32
C ALA A 221 -6.07 -3.11 21.49
N ASN A 222 -6.37 -4.26 22.09
CA ASN A 222 -7.72 -4.59 22.54
C ASN A 222 -7.88 -4.14 23.99
N SER A 223 -8.60 -3.03 24.21
CA SER A 223 -8.79 -2.42 25.53
C SER A 223 -9.51 -3.34 26.54
N ARG A 224 -10.23 -4.35 26.06
CA ARG A 224 -10.98 -5.32 26.87
C ARG A 224 -10.26 -6.65 27.13
N SER A 225 -9.05 -6.83 26.59
CA SER A 225 -8.25 -8.03 26.83
C SER A 225 -7.49 -7.98 28.16
N GLY A 226 -7.27 -9.14 28.78
CA GLY A 226 -6.47 -9.27 30.01
C GLY A 226 -7.12 -8.61 31.23
N THR A 227 -6.33 -7.90 32.03
CA THR A 227 -6.77 -7.23 33.27
C THR A 227 -7.56 -5.94 33.05
N ASN A 228 -8.10 -5.72 31.84
CA ASN A 228 -8.79 -4.48 31.43
C ASN A 228 -7.92 -3.20 31.57
N MET A 229 -6.60 -3.33 31.64
CA MET A 229 -5.64 -2.22 31.69
C MET A 229 -5.32 -1.64 30.30
N GLY A 230 -5.95 -2.16 29.24
CA GLY A 230 -5.63 -1.79 27.86
C GLY A 230 -5.89 -0.33 27.54
N GLU A 231 -6.88 0.30 28.18
CA GLU A 231 -7.09 1.75 28.05
C GLU A 231 -5.90 2.55 28.62
N GLY A 232 -5.35 2.15 29.76
CA GLY A 232 -4.17 2.80 30.34
C GLY A 232 -2.96 2.69 29.43
N LEU A 233 -2.70 1.47 28.93
CA LEU A 233 -1.62 1.19 27.98
C LEU A 233 -1.74 2.02 26.68
N LEU A 234 -2.94 2.12 26.11
CA LEU A 234 -3.22 2.97 24.96
C LEU A 234 -2.92 4.45 25.24
N GLY A 235 -3.18 4.91 26.47
CA GLY A 235 -2.83 6.27 26.92
C GLY A 235 -1.31 6.51 26.91
N GLU A 236 -0.53 5.59 27.48
CA GLU A 236 0.94 5.70 27.47
C GLU A 236 1.51 5.76 26.05
N PHE A 237 1.01 4.93 25.13
CA PHE A 237 1.40 5.02 23.73
C PHE A 237 0.99 6.35 23.08
N ARG A 238 -0.16 6.95 23.43
CA ARG A 238 -0.55 8.28 22.93
C ARG A 238 0.30 9.40 23.51
N ILE A 239 0.83 9.25 24.72
CA ILE A 239 1.80 10.17 25.33
C ILE A 239 3.14 10.13 24.59
N LEU A 240 3.56 8.97 24.08
CA LEU A 240 4.85 8.81 23.37
C LEU A 240 4.75 9.07 21.86
N LEU A 241 3.74 8.55 21.19
CA LEU A 241 3.60 8.55 19.73
C LEU A 241 2.67 9.67 19.22
N ASN A 242 2.52 9.76 17.90
CA ASN A 242 1.42 10.53 17.31
C ASN A 242 0.10 9.77 17.59
N PRO A 243 -0.95 10.42 18.14
CA PRO A 243 -2.21 9.73 18.47
C PRO A 243 -2.85 8.95 17.31
N VAL A 244 -2.56 9.35 16.06
CA VAL A 244 -3.00 8.63 14.85
C VAL A 244 -2.44 7.21 14.72
N GLN A 245 -1.36 6.90 15.43
CA GLN A 245 -0.70 5.60 15.42
C GLN A 245 -1.32 4.61 16.42
N VAL A 246 -2.24 5.06 17.28
CA VAL A 246 -2.67 4.30 18.47
C VAL A 246 -4.16 3.97 18.43
N PHE A 247 -4.46 2.75 17.99
CA PHE A 247 -5.82 2.28 17.76
C PHE A 247 -6.27 1.29 18.83
N ASP A 248 -7.47 1.55 19.35
CA ASP A 248 -8.24 0.57 20.10
C ASP A 248 -9.06 -0.26 19.12
N VAL A 249 -8.77 -1.56 19.00
CA VAL A 249 -9.45 -2.44 18.04
C VAL A 249 -10.94 -2.64 18.36
N THR A 250 -11.35 -2.38 19.60
CA THR A 250 -12.77 -2.43 20.00
C THR A 250 -13.56 -1.22 19.47
N LYS A 251 -12.88 -0.12 19.14
CA LYS A 251 -13.47 1.12 18.60
C LYS A 251 -13.23 1.26 17.10
N THR A 252 -12.07 0.81 16.62
CA THR A 252 -11.66 0.90 15.21
C THR A 252 -11.21 -0.47 14.73
N PRO A 253 -11.92 -1.12 13.80
CA PRO A 253 -11.53 -2.43 13.29
C PRO A 253 -10.12 -2.45 12.70
N PRO A 254 -9.36 -3.56 12.83
CA PRO A 254 -7.98 -3.65 12.36
C PRO A 254 -7.80 -3.23 10.89
N VAL A 255 -8.69 -3.66 9.98
CA VAL A 255 -8.66 -3.28 8.56
C VAL A 255 -8.66 -1.76 8.38
N LYS A 256 -9.46 -1.03 9.18
CA LYS A 256 -9.54 0.44 9.11
C LYS A 256 -8.27 1.08 9.68
N ALA A 257 -7.73 0.56 10.78
CA ALA A 257 -6.51 1.05 11.40
C ALA A 257 -5.27 0.86 10.49
N LEU A 258 -5.14 -0.33 9.89
CA LEU A 258 -4.06 -0.69 8.98
C LEU A 258 -4.08 0.11 7.66
N GLN A 259 -5.18 0.81 7.33
CA GLN A 259 -5.16 1.79 6.23
C GLN A 259 -4.09 2.87 6.40
N LEU A 260 -3.65 3.15 7.64
CA LEU A 260 -2.53 4.04 7.89
C LEU A 260 -1.23 3.57 7.22
N CYS A 261 -1.00 2.26 7.14
CA CYS A 261 0.17 1.67 6.45
C CYS A 261 0.23 2.08 4.97
N THR A 262 -0.92 2.29 4.32
CA THR A 262 -0.99 2.74 2.92
C THR A 262 -0.49 4.17 2.70
N LEU A 263 -0.22 4.91 3.78
CA LEU A 263 0.36 6.25 3.74
C LEU A 263 1.87 6.24 4.01
N LEU A 264 2.44 5.09 4.32
CA LEU A 264 3.84 4.93 4.68
C LEU A 264 4.59 4.27 3.51
N PRO A 265 5.90 4.45 3.40
CA PRO A 265 6.70 3.72 2.43
C PRO A 265 6.59 2.21 2.66
N TYR A 266 6.83 1.46 1.58
CA TYR A 266 6.82 0.02 1.64
C TYR A 266 7.86 -0.50 2.66
N TYR A 267 7.53 -1.55 3.40
CA TYR A 267 8.36 -2.18 4.45
C TYR A 267 8.88 -1.24 5.55
N SER A 268 8.31 -0.04 5.71
CA SER A 268 8.78 0.93 6.72
C SER A 268 8.06 0.81 8.07
N ALA A 269 6.81 0.34 8.09
CA ALA A 269 5.99 0.33 9.30
C ALA A 269 6.13 -0.99 10.07
N ARG A 270 6.12 -0.89 11.40
CA ARG A 270 5.96 -2.02 12.31
C ARG A 270 4.59 -1.95 12.97
N VAL A 271 3.93 -3.08 13.11
CA VAL A 271 2.64 -3.18 13.79
C VAL A 271 2.83 -3.95 15.09
N LEU A 272 2.49 -3.32 16.22
CA LEU A 272 2.47 -3.96 17.53
C LEU A 272 1.02 -4.23 17.93
N VAL A 273 0.71 -5.50 18.15
CA VAL A 273 -0.61 -5.96 18.59
C VAL A 273 -0.57 -6.26 20.08
N CYS A 274 -1.46 -5.64 20.86
CA CYS A 274 -1.59 -5.85 22.29
C CYS A 274 -2.95 -6.49 22.60
N GLY A 275 -2.98 -7.81 22.78
CA GLY A 275 -4.19 -8.57 23.10
C GLY A 275 -3.87 -10.06 23.25
N GLY A 276 -4.89 -10.88 23.52
CA GLY A 276 -4.75 -12.34 23.48
C GLY A 276 -4.76 -12.90 22.05
N ASP A 277 -4.63 -14.21 21.92
CA ASP A 277 -4.51 -14.90 20.61
C ASP A 277 -5.64 -14.56 19.64
N GLY A 278 -6.89 -14.45 20.13
CA GLY A 278 -8.01 -14.06 19.27
C GLY A 278 -7.89 -12.65 18.68
N THR A 279 -7.25 -11.72 19.40
CA THR A 279 -6.97 -10.38 18.86
C THR A 279 -5.87 -10.45 17.80
N VAL A 280 -4.84 -11.27 18.02
CA VAL A 280 -3.77 -11.50 17.05
C VAL A 280 -4.35 -12.11 15.77
N GLY A 281 -5.15 -13.17 15.88
CA GLY A 281 -5.84 -13.79 14.74
C GLY A 281 -6.68 -12.78 13.96
N TRP A 282 -7.49 -11.96 14.64
CA TRP A 282 -8.30 -10.94 13.99
C TRP A 282 -7.47 -9.88 13.23
N VAL A 283 -6.30 -9.51 13.75
CA VAL A 283 -5.40 -8.60 13.05
C VAL A 283 -4.75 -9.28 11.85
N LEU A 284 -4.35 -10.55 11.96
CA LEU A 284 -3.79 -11.31 10.84
C LEU A 284 -4.80 -11.47 9.71
N ASP A 285 -6.05 -11.83 10.02
CA ASP A 285 -7.14 -11.90 9.04
C ASP A 285 -7.32 -10.56 8.30
N ALA A 286 -7.20 -9.44 9.02
CA ALA A 286 -7.29 -8.11 8.43
C ALA A 286 -6.09 -7.77 7.53
N VAL A 287 -4.88 -8.25 7.87
CA VAL A 287 -3.70 -8.12 7.00
C VAL A 287 -3.91 -8.90 5.70
N ASP A 288 -4.44 -10.12 5.79
CA ASP A 288 -4.77 -10.95 4.64
C ASP A 288 -5.86 -10.31 3.77
N GLU A 289 -6.90 -9.74 4.38
CA GLU A 289 -7.96 -9.00 3.68
C GLU A 289 -7.41 -7.78 2.93
N MET A 290 -6.40 -7.10 3.49
CA MET A 290 -5.75 -5.95 2.86
C MET A 290 -4.89 -6.33 1.64
N LYS A 291 -4.65 -7.62 1.37
CA LYS A 291 -3.94 -8.16 0.19
C LYS A 291 -2.56 -7.51 -0.04
N ILE A 292 -1.76 -7.31 1.01
CA ILE A 292 -0.33 -6.99 0.85
C ILE A 292 0.38 -8.30 0.42
N LYS A 293 0.32 -8.63 -0.88
CA LYS A 293 0.83 -9.90 -1.42
C LYS A 293 2.25 -9.73 -1.95
N GLU A 294 3.20 -10.48 -1.39
CA GLU A 294 4.49 -10.76 -2.04
C GLU A 294 4.34 -12.04 -2.87
N PHE A 295 4.77 -12.00 -4.13
CA PHE A 295 4.78 -13.16 -5.02
C PHE A 295 6.20 -13.47 -5.44
N THR A 296 6.54 -14.74 -5.61
CA THR A 296 7.79 -15.18 -6.24
C THR A 296 7.47 -15.60 -7.66
N MET A 297 8.21 -15.07 -8.63
CA MET A 297 8.04 -15.32 -10.07
C MET A 297 9.28 -16.05 -10.57
N ASN A 298 9.08 -17.19 -11.22
CA ASN A 298 10.15 -17.97 -11.87
C ASN A 298 10.11 -17.80 -13.39
N ASN A 299 8.91 -17.70 -13.98
CA ASN A 299 8.73 -17.63 -15.42
C ASN A 299 8.33 -16.24 -15.87
N TYR A 300 7.11 -15.80 -15.55
CA TYR A 300 6.61 -14.50 -16.01
C TYR A 300 5.40 -14.01 -15.22
N PHE A 301 5.24 -12.69 -15.25
CA PHE A 301 4.10 -11.94 -14.74
C PHE A 301 3.37 -11.30 -15.91
N SER A 302 2.06 -11.14 -15.82
CA SER A 302 1.32 -10.35 -16.81
C SER A 302 0.14 -9.60 -16.21
N VAL A 303 -0.23 -8.52 -16.88
CA VAL A 303 -1.43 -7.72 -16.64
C VAL A 303 -2.15 -7.52 -17.97
N GLY A 304 -3.47 -7.72 -17.99
CA GLY A 304 -4.29 -7.57 -19.19
C GLY A 304 -4.77 -8.90 -19.80
N PRO A 305 -4.92 -9.01 -21.13
CA PRO A 305 -5.57 -10.13 -21.81
C PRO A 305 -5.02 -11.52 -21.47
N ASP A 306 -3.70 -11.66 -21.33
CA ASP A 306 -3.07 -12.91 -20.93
C ASP A 306 -3.52 -13.38 -19.54
N ALA A 307 -3.42 -12.48 -18.55
CA ALA A 307 -3.92 -12.72 -17.20
C ALA A 307 -5.44 -12.93 -17.16
N LEU A 308 -6.21 -12.26 -18.02
CA LEU A 308 -7.65 -12.44 -18.12
C LEU A 308 -8.01 -13.85 -18.57
N MET A 309 -7.30 -14.38 -19.57
CA MET A 309 -7.47 -15.77 -20.00
C MET A 309 -7.16 -16.75 -18.86
N ALA A 310 -6.07 -16.53 -18.13
CA ALA A 310 -5.72 -17.35 -16.96
C ALA A 310 -6.82 -17.29 -15.87
N LEU A 311 -7.34 -16.09 -15.57
CA LEU A 311 -8.41 -15.89 -14.58
C LEU A 311 -9.70 -16.60 -14.98
N ASN A 312 -10.10 -16.46 -16.25
CA ASN A 312 -11.28 -17.13 -16.78
C ASN A 312 -11.11 -18.65 -16.74
N PHE A 313 -9.93 -19.16 -17.11
CA PHE A 313 -9.61 -20.59 -17.05
C PHE A 313 -9.68 -21.12 -15.62
N HIS A 314 -9.10 -20.42 -14.65
CA HIS A 314 -9.14 -20.78 -13.24
C HIS A 314 -10.58 -20.86 -12.72
N ALA A 315 -11.40 -19.84 -13.00
CA ALA A 315 -12.80 -19.80 -12.60
C ALA A 315 -13.66 -20.92 -13.24
N HIS A 316 -13.35 -21.34 -14.46
CA HIS A 316 -14.02 -22.48 -15.10
C HIS A 316 -13.55 -23.82 -14.55
N ARG A 317 -12.25 -23.96 -14.22
CA ARG A 317 -11.68 -25.17 -13.62
C ARG A 317 -12.27 -25.47 -12.24
N GLU A 318 -12.48 -24.46 -11.42
CA GLU A 318 -13.14 -24.63 -10.11
C GLU A 318 -14.60 -25.10 -10.24
N LYS A 319 -15.31 -24.66 -11.29
CA LYS A 319 -16.72 -25.03 -11.52
C LYS A 319 -16.90 -26.44 -12.07
N ALA A 320 -15.97 -26.92 -12.90
CA ALA A 320 -16.09 -28.21 -13.61
C ALA A 320 -14.72 -28.91 -13.79
N PRO A 321 -14.11 -29.45 -12.72
CA PRO A 321 -12.75 -30.00 -12.76
C PRO A 321 -12.60 -31.21 -13.70
N SER A 322 -13.66 -31.98 -13.95
CA SER A 322 -13.62 -33.17 -14.83
C SER A 322 -13.36 -32.85 -16.31
N LEU A 323 -13.64 -31.62 -16.75
CA LEU A 323 -13.41 -31.15 -18.13
C LEU A 323 -11.93 -30.84 -18.43
N PHE A 324 -11.07 -30.74 -17.41
CA PHE A 324 -9.69 -30.27 -17.53
C PHE A 324 -8.62 -31.36 -17.26
N SER A 325 -9.01 -32.63 -17.32
CA SER A 325 -8.15 -33.80 -17.05
C SER A 325 -7.13 -34.09 -18.15
N SER A 326 -7.25 -33.48 -19.33
CA SER A 326 -6.37 -33.72 -20.48
C SER A 326 -5.55 -32.48 -20.85
N ARG A 327 -4.23 -32.65 -20.96
CA ARG A 327 -3.28 -31.59 -21.32
C ARG A 327 -3.54 -31.02 -22.72
N ILE A 328 -4.00 -31.85 -23.66
CA ILE A 328 -4.30 -31.44 -25.05
C ILE A 328 -5.58 -30.60 -25.09
N LEU A 329 -6.62 -31.03 -24.37
CA LEU A 329 -7.86 -30.27 -24.24
C LEU A 329 -7.61 -28.93 -23.54
N ASN A 330 -6.77 -28.90 -22.51
CA ASN A 330 -6.39 -27.65 -21.84
C ASN A 330 -5.70 -26.68 -22.80
N LYS A 331 -4.74 -27.14 -23.62
CA LYS A 331 -4.10 -26.30 -24.64
C LYS A 331 -5.09 -25.80 -25.71
N ALA A 332 -6.00 -26.66 -26.17
CA ALA A 332 -7.02 -26.29 -27.14
C ALA A 332 -8.01 -25.24 -26.58
N VAL A 333 -8.41 -25.38 -25.31
CA VAL A 333 -9.29 -24.43 -24.62
C VAL A 333 -8.65 -23.04 -24.54
N TYR A 334 -7.34 -22.94 -24.25
CA TYR A 334 -6.61 -21.66 -24.30
C TYR A 334 -6.65 -21.01 -25.69
N LEU A 335 -6.47 -21.80 -26.75
CA LEU A 335 -6.57 -21.31 -28.13
C LEU A 335 -7.99 -20.83 -28.48
N PHE A 336 -9.02 -21.57 -28.05
CA PHE A 336 -10.41 -21.20 -28.32
C PHE A 336 -10.89 -19.98 -27.53
N TYR A 337 -10.42 -19.75 -26.30
CA TYR A 337 -10.69 -18.51 -25.56
C TYR A 337 -10.17 -17.27 -26.31
N GLY A 338 -9.01 -17.38 -26.98
CA GLY A 338 -8.48 -16.31 -27.84
C GLY A 338 -9.37 -15.95 -29.04
N THR A 339 -10.26 -16.85 -29.48
CA THR A 339 -11.17 -16.64 -30.63
C THR A 339 -12.59 -16.23 -30.24
N LYS A 340 -13.05 -16.58 -29.02
CA LYS A 340 -14.43 -16.34 -28.57
C LYS A 340 -14.60 -15.02 -27.79
N ASP A 341 -13.51 -14.50 -27.20
CA ASP A 341 -13.52 -13.31 -26.32
C ASP A 341 -13.13 -11.99 -27.02
N CYS A 342 -13.38 -11.85 -28.34
CA CYS A 342 -13.20 -10.58 -29.07
C CYS A 342 -14.09 -9.41 -28.56
N LEU A 343 -14.88 -9.61 -27.49
CA LEU A 343 -15.85 -8.64 -26.96
C LEU A 343 -15.52 -8.10 -25.57
N VAL A 344 -14.43 -8.53 -24.92
CA VAL A 344 -14.14 -8.06 -23.55
C VAL A 344 -13.34 -6.76 -23.56
N GLN A 345 -14.05 -5.63 -23.44
CA GLN A 345 -13.48 -4.27 -23.39
C GLN A 345 -12.72 -3.94 -22.09
N GLU A 346 -12.55 -4.88 -21.16
CA GLU A 346 -12.04 -4.59 -19.81
C GLU A 346 -10.57 -4.15 -19.79
N CYS A 347 -9.75 -4.62 -20.75
CA CYS A 347 -8.32 -4.33 -20.81
C CYS A 347 -7.93 -3.15 -21.73
N LYS A 348 -8.91 -2.51 -22.41
CA LYS A 348 -8.65 -1.39 -23.31
C LYS A 348 -7.98 -0.20 -22.63
N ASP A 349 -7.25 0.60 -23.41
CA ASP A 349 -6.57 1.83 -22.96
C ASP A 349 -5.60 1.59 -21.79
N LEU A 350 -4.72 0.58 -21.88
CA LEU A 350 -3.78 0.27 -20.80
C LEU A 350 -2.89 1.48 -20.45
N ASN A 351 -2.49 2.26 -21.46
CA ASN A 351 -1.74 3.51 -21.31
C ASN A 351 -2.43 4.57 -20.42
N LYS A 352 -3.75 4.53 -20.28
CA LYS A 352 -4.50 5.41 -19.35
C LYS A 352 -4.61 4.82 -17.95
N LYS A 353 -4.42 3.51 -17.81
CA LYS A 353 -4.64 2.73 -16.58
C LYS A 353 -3.34 2.43 -15.83
N VAL A 354 -2.24 2.25 -16.54
CA VAL A 354 -0.93 1.82 -16.03
C VAL A 354 0.16 2.81 -16.45
N GLU A 355 1.01 3.21 -15.51
CA GLU A 355 2.32 3.77 -15.82
C GLU A 355 3.38 2.69 -15.65
N LEU A 356 4.32 2.64 -16.60
CA LEU A 356 5.44 1.71 -16.59
C LEU A 356 6.73 2.48 -16.39
N GLU A 357 7.59 1.94 -15.53
CA GLU A 357 8.97 2.37 -15.41
C GLU A 357 9.91 1.17 -15.49
N LEU A 358 11.02 1.36 -16.18
CA LEU A 358 12.10 0.41 -16.36
C LEU A 358 13.36 1.03 -15.76
N ASP A 359 13.94 0.39 -14.74
CA ASP A 359 15.12 0.87 -14.03
C ASP A 359 15.03 2.33 -13.52
N GLY A 360 13.80 2.74 -13.17
CA GLY A 360 13.49 4.09 -12.66
C GLY A 360 13.14 5.12 -13.74
N GLU A 361 13.31 4.79 -15.01
CA GLU A 361 12.95 5.64 -16.13
C GLU A 361 11.54 5.34 -16.64
N ARG A 362 10.75 6.39 -16.86
CA ARG A 362 9.35 6.25 -17.28
C ARG A 362 9.26 5.94 -18.77
N VAL A 363 8.49 4.90 -19.11
CA VAL A 363 8.27 4.48 -20.50
C VAL A 363 6.89 4.91 -20.97
N GLU A 364 6.83 5.55 -22.15
CA GLU A 364 5.55 5.88 -22.79
C GLU A 364 4.97 4.65 -23.48
N LEU A 365 3.79 4.23 -23.04
CA LEU A 365 3.11 3.05 -23.58
C LEU A 365 2.24 3.44 -24.80
N PRO A 366 2.32 2.68 -25.91
CA PRO A 366 1.35 2.80 -26.99
C PRO A 366 -0.03 2.29 -26.54
N ASN A 367 -1.00 2.25 -27.46
CA ASN A 367 -2.36 1.74 -27.20
C ASN A 367 -2.39 0.21 -27.03
N LEU A 368 -1.67 -0.29 -26.03
CA LEU A 368 -1.63 -1.67 -25.61
C LEU A 368 -2.85 -2.01 -24.75
N GLU A 369 -3.15 -3.30 -24.64
CA GLU A 369 -4.15 -3.85 -23.73
C GLU A 369 -3.51 -4.69 -22.61
N GLY A 370 -2.30 -5.20 -22.80
CA GLY A 370 -1.55 -5.92 -21.77
C GLY A 370 -0.05 -5.69 -21.80
N ILE A 371 0.58 -5.97 -20.65
CA ILE A 371 2.04 -6.03 -20.46
C ILE A 371 2.38 -7.41 -19.89
N ILE A 372 3.45 -8.00 -20.39
CA ILE A 372 4.02 -9.27 -19.94
C ILE A 372 5.47 -9.01 -19.58
N VAL A 373 5.88 -9.43 -18.39
CA VAL A 373 7.24 -9.31 -17.85
C VAL A 373 7.79 -10.72 -17.68
N LEU A 374 8.87 -11.05 -18.40
CA LEU A 374 9.41 -12.41 -18.44
C LEU A 374 10.81 -12.48 -17.84
N ASN A 375 11.03 -13.56 -17.12
CA ASN A 375 12.33 -13.99 -16.62
C ASN A 375 12.96 -15.09 -17.50
N ILE A 376 12.16 -15.74 -18.36
CA ILE A 376 12.63 -16.75 -19.31
C ILE A 376 12.14 -16.43 -20.72
N GLY A 377 12.85 -16.91 -21.75
CA GLY A 377 12.49 -16.71 -23.17
C GLY A 377 11.22 -17.44 -23.65
N TYR A 378 10.44 -18.02 -22.75
CA TYR A 378 9.25 -18.81 -23.05
C TYR A 378 7.99 -18.22 -22.38
N TRP A 379 6.90 -18.21 -23.12
CA TRP A 379 5.59 -17.70 -22.70
C TRP A 379 4.47 -18.67 -23.10
N GLY A 380 3.28 -18.55 -22.47
CA GLY A 380 2.04 -19.13 -23.02
C GLY A 380 2.07 -20.65 -23.31
N GLY A 381 2.73 -21.46 -22.47
CA GLY A 381 2.78 -22.91 -22.65
C GLY A 381 3.90 -23.43 -23.56
N GLY A 382 4.99 -22.66 -23.69
CA GLY A 382 6.22 -23.03 -24.40
C GLY A 382 6.45 -22.26 -25.70
N CYS A 383 5.69 -21.20 -25.96
CA CYS A 383 5.90 -20.31 -27.09
C CYS A 383 7.16 -19.46 -26.86
N ARG A 384 8.11 -19.50 -27.81
CA ARG A 384 9.27 -18.59 -27.82
C ARG A 384 8.85 -17.26 -28.46
N LEU A 385 9.06 -16.17 -27.73
CA LEU A 385 8.50 -14.85 -28.06
C LEU A 385 9.06 -14.24 -29.35
N TRP A 386 10.30 -14.57 -29.71
CA TRP A 386 11.06 -13.89 -30.76
C TRP A 386 11.24 -14.71 -32.05
N GLU A 387 10.59 -15.88 -32.18
CA GLU A 387 10.72 -16.76 -33.36
C GLU A 387 9.65 -16.50 -34.46
N GLY A 388 9.04 -15.31 -34.48
CA GLY A 388 8.01 -14.94 -35.46
C GLY A 388 8.56 -14.11 -36.63
N MET A 389 7.74 -13.19 -37.16
CA MET A 389 8.03 -12.42 -38.39
C MET A 389 8.63 -11.04 -38.06
N GLY A 390 9.96 -10.91 -37.97
CA GLY A 390 10.63 -9.59 -37.85
C GLY A 390 12.13 -9.63 -37.58
N ASP A 391 12.86 -8.60 -38.06
CA ASP A 391 14.33 -8.44 -38.00
C ASP A 391 14.88 -8.15 -36.59
N GLU A 392 16.04 -8.75 -36.31
CA GLU A 392 16.77 -8.70 -35.04
C GLU A 392 17.53 -7.38 -34.84
N THR A 393 17.16 -6.62 -33.80
CA THR A 393 17.89 -5.39 -33.38
C THR A 393 18.36 -5.40 -31.94
N TYR A 394 18.10 -6.48 -31.20
CA TYR A 394 18.34 -6.56 -29.76
C TYR A 394 18.74 -7.99 -29.36
N PRO A 395 19.51 -8.17 -28.28
CA PRO A 395 19.94 -9.49 -27.82
C PRO A 395 18.75 -10.42 -27.52
N LEU A 396 18.99 -11.72 -27.73
CA LEU A 396 18.08 -12.80 -27.36
C LEU A 396 17.81 -12.77 -25.85
N ALA A 397 16.57 -13.09 -25.46
CA ALA A 397 16.18 -13.17 -24.06
C ALA A 397 16.95 -14.26 -23.33
N ARG A 398 17.66 -13.89 -22.27
CA ARG A 398 18.41 -14.81 -21.41
C ARG A 398 17.79 -14.84 -20.03
N HIS A 399 17.96 -15.96 -19.33
CA HIS A 399 17.43 -16.14 -17.97
C HIS A 399 18.54 -16.08 -16.90
N ASP A 400 19.79 -15.93 -17.34
CA ASP A 400 21.00 -15.92 -16.52
C ASP A 400 21.71 -14.55 -16.49
N ASP A 401 21.18 -13.56 -17.21
CA ASP A 401 21.76 -12.21 -17.31
C ASP A 401 21.25 -11.24 -16.22
N GLY A 402 20.27 -11.67 -15.42
CA GLY A 402 19.64 -10.86 -14.37
C GLY A 402 18.72 -9.75 -14.90
N LEU A 403 18.33 -9.81 -16.18
CA LEU A 403 17.38 -8.88 -16.80
C LEU A 403 15.99 -9.50 -16.95
N LEU A 404 14.98 -8.63 -16.97
CA LEU A 404 13.60 -9.00 -17.26
C LEU A 404 13.20 -8.45 -18.62
N GLU A 405 12.62 -9.30 -19.47
CA GLU A 405 12.02 -8.88 -20.74
C GLU A 405 10.66 -8.24 -20.48
N VAL A 406 10.40 -7.09 -21.07
CA VAL A 406 9.12 -6.41 -20.96
C VAL A 406 8.51 -6.24 -22.35
N VAL A 407 7.33 -6.83 -22.53
CA VAL A 407 6.63 -6.84 -23.82
C VAL A 407 5.16 -6.43 -23.67
N GLY A 408 4.60 -5.86 -24.73
CA GLY A 408 3.24 -5.41 -24.83
C GLY A 408 2.41 -6.25 -25.79
N VAL A 409 1.10 -6.35 -25.52
CA VAL A 409 0.13 -7.01 -26.38
C VAL A 409 -1.09 -6.13 -26.63
N TYR A 410 -1.65 -6.20 -27.84
CA TYR A 410 -2.78 -5.38 -28.29
C TYR A 410 -4.16 -5.99 -27.98
N GLY A 411 -4.23 -7.20 -27.43
CA GLY A 411 -5.50 -7.88 -27.12
C GLY A 411 -5.36 -9.40 -27.13
N SER A 412 -6.44 -10.10 -26.76
CA SER A 412 -6.47 -11.57 -26.71
C SER A 412 -6.20 -12.22 -28.07
N PHE A 413 -6.70 -11.62 -29.16
CA PHE A 413 -6.45 -12.11 -30.52
C PHE A 413 -4.97 -12.00 -30.90
N HIS A 414 -4.31 -10.89 -30.53
CA HIS A 414 -2.87 -10.72 -30.73
C HIS A 414 -2.07 -11.78 -29.96
N CYS A 415 -2.45 -12.06 -28.71
CA CYS A 415 -1.87 -13.15 -27.92
C CYS A 415 -1.98 -14.50 -28.65
N ALA A 416 -3.14 -14.81 -29.24
CA ALA A 416 -3.33 -16.04 -30.01
C ALA A 416 -2.44 -16.09 -31.26
N GLN A 417 -2.34 -14.98 -32.01
CA GLN A 417 -1.46 -14.89 -33.19
C GLN A 417 0.02 -15.12 -32.84
N ILE A 418 0.49 -14.60 -31.70
CA ILE A 418 1.85 -14.83 -31.22
C ILE A 418 2.08 -16.32 -30.93
N GLN A 419 1.14 -16.99 -30.25
CA GLN A 419 1.26 -18.43 -29.94
C GLN A 419 1.38 -19.32 -31.18
N VAL A 420 0.75 -18.91 -32.30
CA VAL A 420 0.82 -19.64 -33.59
C VAL A 420 1.88 -19.06 -34.55
N LYS A 421 2.79 -18.20 -34.06
CA LYS A 421 3.89 -17.59 -34.84
C LYS A 421 3.44 -16.73 -36.03
N LEU A 422 2.23 -16.16 -35.97
CA LEU A 422 1.69 -15.25 -37.00
C LEU A 422 1.86 -13.77 -36.66
N ALA A 423 2.33 -13.44 -35.45
CA ALA A 423 2.62 -12.08 -35.01
C ALA A 423 3.75 -12.08 -33.97
N ASN A 424 4.39 -10.93 -33.79
CA ASN A 424 5.36 -10.70 -32.72
C ASN A 424 4.76 -9.79 -31.64
N PRO A 425 5.12 -9.97 -30.36
CA PRO A 425 4.75 -9.03 -29.31
C PRO A 425 5.38 -7.66 -29.57
N PHE A 426 4.77 -6.60 -29.02
CA PHE A 426 5.38 -5.27 -29.05
C PHE A 426 6.52 -5.23 -28.02
N ARG A 427 7.78 -5.13 -28.47
CA ARG A 427 8.92 -5.06 -27.54
C ARG A 427 8.95 -3.71 -26.84
N ILE A 428 8.92 -3.71 -25.50
CA ILE A 428 8.99 -2.47 -24.70
C ILE A 428 10.43 -2.21 -24.24
N GLY A 429 11.13 -3.24 -23.75
CA GLY A 429 12.53 -3.13 -23.32
C GLY A 429 12.98 -4.27 -22.42
N GLN A 430 14.17 -4.12 -21.84
CA GLN A 430 14.76 -4.99 -20.81
C GLN A 430 15.10 -4.13 -19.59
N ALA A 431 14.99 -4.68 -18.38
CA ALA A 431 15.31 -3.97 -17.14
C ALA A 431 15.67 -4.91 -15.98
N HIS A 432 16.46 -4.44 -15.01
CA HIS A 432 16.67 -5.14 -13.74
C HIS A 432 15.48 -4.99 -12.78
N THR A 433 14.81 -3.85 -12.84
CA THR A 433 13.64 -3.51 -12.03
C THR A 433 12.51 -3.01 -12.91
N VAL A 434 11.36 -3.68 -12.83
CA VAL A 434 10.14 -3.28 -13.56
C VAL A 434 9.11 -2.78 -12.55
N ARG A 435 8.61 -1.56 -12.74
CA ARG A 435 7.59 -0.96 -11.86
C ARG A 435 6.34 -0.58 -12.64
N LEU A 436 5.20 -1.17 -12.26
CA LEU A 436 3.88 -0.90 -12.83
C LEU A 436 3.01 -0.17 -11.81
N ILE A 437 2.46 1.00 -12.17
CA ILE A 437 1.60 1.80 -11.30
C ILE A 437 0.18 1.82 -11.86
N LEU A 438 -0.73 1.11 -11.20
CA LEU A 438 -2.15 1.00 -11.57
C LEU A 438 -2.98 2.10 -10.89
N LYS A 439 -3.66 2.94 -11.70
CA LYS A 439 -4.26 4.19 -11.19
C LYS A 439 -5.71 4.07 -10.70
N CYS A 440 -6.58 3.36 -11.43
CA CYS A 440 -8.03 3.53 -11.23
C CYS A 440 -8.90 2.27 -11.39
N SER A 441 -8.58 1.36 -12.30
CA SER A 441 -9.44 0.20 -12.61
C SER A 441 -8.95 -1.08 -11.94
N MET A 442 -9.87 -2.00 -11.68
CA MET A 442 -9.51 -3.41 -11.47
C MET A 442 -8.90 -3.94 -12.77
N MET A 443 -7.77 -4.63 -12.69
CA MET A 443 -7.11 -5.27 -13.82
C MET A 443 -6.85 -6.75 -13.50
N PRO A 444 -7.03 -7.66 -14.46
CA PRO A 444 -6.59 -9.03 -14.31
C PRO A 444 -5.06 -9.07 -14.30
N MET A 445 -4.50 -9.82 -13.36
CA MET A 445 -3.07 -10.10 -13.23
C MET A 445 -2.84 -11.59 -13.03
N GLN A 446 -1.66 -12.07 -13.40
CA GLN A 446 -1.21 -13.41 -13.05
C GLN A 446 0.31 -13.43 -12.83
N VAL A 447 0.77 -14.41 -12.07
CA VAL A 447 2.18 -14.75 -11.93
C VAL A 447 2.32 -16.26 -12.04
N ASP A 448 3.19 -16.74 -12.92
CA ASP A 448 3.44 -18.16 -13.17
C ASP A 448 2.17 -19.04 -13.37
N GLY A 449 1.09 -18.45 -13.88
CA GLY A 449 -0.20 -19.11 -14.13
C GLY A 449 -1.22 -18.99 -12.99
N GLU A 450 -0.90 -18.34 -11.87
CA GLU A 450 -1.81 -18.08 -10.75
C GLU A 450 -2.47 -16.69 -10.90
N PRO A 451 -3.77 -16.61 -11.27
CA PRO A 451 -4.41 -15.35 -11.63
C PRO A 451 -5.20 -14.70 -10.48
N TRP A 452 -5.34 -13.38 -10.52
CA TRP A 452 -6.23 -12.63 -9.62
C TRP A 452 -6.71 -11.32 -10.26
N ALA A 453 -7.76 -10.74 -9.69
CA ALA A 453 -8.18 -9.37 -10.00
C ALA A 453 -7.52 -8.37 -9.04
N GLN A 454 -6.80 -7.41 -9.59
CA GLN A 454 -6.00 -6.42 -8.84
C GLN A 454 -6.59 -5.01 -8.96
N GLY A 455 -6.82 -4.33 -7.83
CA GLY A 455 -7.20 -2.91 -7.81
C GLY A 455 -5.98 -1.98 -7.91
N PRO A 456 -6.17 -0.65 -7.84
CA PRO A 456 -5.08 0.31 -7.89
C PRO A 456 -3.96 -0.02 -6.90
N CYS A 457 -2.75 -0.21 -7.40
CA CYS A 457 -1.56 -0.57 -6.64
C CYS A 457 -0.29 -0.22 -7.43
N THR A 458 0.86 -0.34 -6.77
CA THR A 458 2.16 -0.36 -7.44
C THR A 458 2.71 -1.78 -7.34
N VAL A 459 3.04 -2.37 -8.48
CA VAL A 459 3.72 -3.66 -8.60
C VAL A 459 5.18 -3.37 -8.93
N THR A 460 6.10 -3.90 -8.13
CA THR A 460 7.54 -3.81 -8.39
C THR A 460 8.06 -5.23 -8.52
N ILE A 461 8.73 -5.51 -9.64
CA ILE A 461 9.31 -6.80 -9.96
C ILE A 461 10.83 -6.60 -10.02
N THR A 462 11.55 -7.37 -9.21
CA THR A 462 13.00 -7.31 -9.08
C THR A 462 13.57 -8.70 -8.92
N HIS A 463 14.82 -8.88 -9.33
CA HIS A 463 15.55 -10.10 -9.06
C HIS A 463 15.64 -10.39 -7.55
N LYS A 464 15.31 -11.63 -7.14
CA LYS A 464 15.31 -12.07 -5.73
C LYS A 464 16.55 -12.89 -5.41
N THR A 465 16.71 -14.04 -6.08
CA THR A 465 17.81 -15.00 -5.89
C THR A 465 17.96 -15.88 -7.14
N HIS A 466 19.13 -16.48 -7.34
CA HIS A 466 19.35 -17.50 -8.37
C HIS A 466 19.26 -18.93 -7.81
N ALA A 467 18.81 -19.87 -8.65
CA ALA A 467 18.82 -21.30 -8.36
C ALA A 467 19.65 -22.04 -9.43
N LEU A 468 20.43 -23.04 -9.01
CA LEU A 468 21.14 -23.94 -9.93
C LEU A 468 20.16 -25.00 -10.43
N MET A 469 19.89 -24.98 -11.75
CA MET A 469 18.95 -25.88 -12.40
C MET A 469 19.69 -26.79 -13.39
N LEU A 470 19.26 -28.06 -13.49
CA LEU A 470 19.73 -28.94 -14.56
C LEU A 470 19.21 -28.42 -15.90
N TYR A 471 20.09 -28.22 -16.88
CA TYR A 471 19.73 -27.82 -18.24
C TYR A 471 20.14 -28.91 -19.23
N PHE A 472 19.39 -29.04 -20.32
CA PHE A 472 19.72 -29.94 -21.41
C PHE A 472 20.58 -29.18 -22.43
N SER A 473 21.79 -29.68 -22.70
CA SER A 473 22.75 -29.05 -23.61
C SER A 473 22.54 -29.41 -25.09
N GLY A 474 21.49 -30.17 -25.43
CA GLY A 474 21.31 -30.77 -26.74
C GLY A 474 20.20 -30.12 -27.59
N GLU A 475 20.40 -28.90 -28.05
CA GLU A 475 19.78 -28.32 -29.25
C GLU A 475 20.34 -26.89 -29.39
N GLN A 476 21.63 -26.80 -29.74
CA GLN A 476 22.16 -25.61 -30.39
C GLN A 476 21.54 -25.57 -31.79
N THR A 477 20.51 -24.74 -31.98
CA THR A 477 20.38 -24.05 -33.27
C THR A 477 21.52 -23.01 -33.32
N ASP A 478 22.06 -22.75 -34.52
CA ASP A 478 23.39 -22.19 -34.81
C ASP A 478 23.76 -20.79 -34.21
N ASP A 479 23.05 -20.27 -33.21
CA ASP A 479 23.08 -18.86 -32.83
C ASP A 479 23.96 -18.52 -31.61
N ASP A 480 24.63 -19.49 -30.97
CA ASP A 480 25.42 -19.26 -29.73
C ASP A 480 26.96 -19.18 -29.93
N ILE A 481 27.46 -19.13 -31.17
CA ILE A 481 28.91 -18.98 -31.43
C ILE A 481 29.28 -17.50 -31.57
N SER A 482 29.44 -16.79 -30.45
CA SER A 482 30.30 -15.58 -30.41
C SER A 482 30.81 -15.20 -29.01
N SER A 483 31.18 -16.18 -28.17
CA SER A 483 31.90 -15.87 -26.93
C SER A 483 32.91 -16.93 -26.49
N THR A 484 33.74 -17.40 -27.42
CA THR A 484 35.03 -18.01 -27.07
C THR A 484 36.14 -17.25 -27.79
N SER A 485 36.70 -16.26 -27.11
CA SER A 485 38.07 -15.80 -27.41
C SER A 485 39.01 -16.61 -26.51
N ASP A 486 39.78 -17.48 -27.13
CA ASP A 486 40.86 -18.23 -26.49
C ASP A 486 41.94 -17.26 -25.95
N PRO A 487 42.61 -17.56 -24.83
CA PRO A 487 43.79 -16.80 -24.42
C PRO A 487 45.00 -17.20 -25.25
N GLU A 488 45.68 -16.19 -25.80
CA GLU A 488 46.93 -16.30 -26.54
C GLU A 488 48.04 -16.99 -25.73
N ASP A 489 48.72 -17.90 -26.42
CA ASP A 489 49.89 -18.65 -26.02
C ASP A 489 51.13 -17.73 -26.10
N THR A 490 51.64 -17.25 -24.96
CA THR A 490 52.91 -16.51 -24.89
C THR A 490 54.09 -17.46 -25.12
N LYS A 491 54.66 -17.41 -26.32
CA LYS A 491 56.03 -17.85 -26.60
C LYS A 491 57.03 -16.89 -25.97
N GLU A 492 57.79 -17.37 -25.00
CA GLU A 492 59.06 -16.76 -24.61
C GLU A 492 60.15 -17.17 -25.62
N THR A 493 60.75 -16.16 -26.25
CA THR A 493 62.06 -16.24 -26.89
C THR A 493 63.00 -15.31 -26.15
N GLU A 494 64.14 -15.89 -25.76
CA GLU A 494 65.38 -15.32 -25.18
C GLU A 494 65.40 -14.90 -23.70
#